data_AF-A0A8J2PTW5-F1
#
_entry.id   AF-A0A8J2PTW5-F1
#
_cell.length_a   1.000
_cell.length_b   1.000
_cell.length_c   1.000
_cell.angle_alpha   90.00
_cell.angle_beta   90.00
_cell.angle_gamma   90.00
#
_symmetry.space_group_name_H-M   'P 1'
#
loop_
_entity.id
_entity.type
_entity.pdbx_description
1 polymer ?
#
loop_
_entity_poly.entity_id
_entity_poly.type
_entity_poly.pdbx_seq_one_letter_code
_entity_poly.pdbx_strand_id
1 'polypeptide(L)'
;ACRLEHGTVTFKTWENPTDSIDIFLKVHFFNVTNAEGITKGEKPAVKEIGPYVYSEKRMKIGVEAGELSDTIKYRQKVYLQFEREMSSGSNEDLVTFINVPFVVRNT
;
A
#
# COMPACT_ATOMS: atom_id res chain seq x y z
N ALA A 1 4.71 -30.18 10.20
CA ALA A 1 4.41 -28.74 10.33
C ALA A 1 5.16 -28.00 9.24
N CYS A 2 4.56 -26.98 8.62
CA CYS A 2 5.23 -26.17 7.60
C CYS A 2 6.19 -25.20 8.31
N ARG A 3 7.51 -25.37 8.11
CA ARG A 3 8.55 -24.57 8.78
C ARG A 3 9.32 -23.74 7.76
N LEU A 4 9.69 -22.51 8.13
CA LEU A 4 10.49 -21.63 7.28
C LEU A 4 11.96 -22.02 7.39
N GLU A 5 12.36 -22.96 6.55
CA GLU A 5 13.74 -23.48 6.50
C GLU A 5 14.44 -23.05 5.22
N HIS A 6 15.68 -22.54 5.35
CA HIS A 6 16.51 -22.17 4.20
C HIS A 6 16.62 -23.31 3.19
N GLY A 7 16.46 -22.98 1.91
CA GLY A 7 16.52 -23.94 0.80
C GLY A 7 15.20 -24.62 0.44
N THR A 8 14.19 -24.58 1.33
CA THR A 8 12.86 -25.11 1.01
C THR A 8 12.10 -24.21 0.03
N VAL A 9 11.15 -24.80 -0.71
CA VAL A 9 10.26 -24.05 -1.60
C VAL A 9 9.44 -23.03 -0.81
N THR A 10 8.90 -23.44 0.35
CA THR A 10 8.14 -22.55 1.24
C THR A 10 8.96 -21.33 1.65
N PHE A 11 10.24 -21.49 1.99
CA PHE A 11 11.11 -20.37 2.33
C PHE A 11 11.32 -19.44 1.14
N LYS A 12 11.58 -19.98 -0.06
CA LYS A 12 11.76 -19.16 -1.28
C LYS A 12 10.51 -18.35 -1.63
N THR A 13 9.34 -18.99 -1.58
CA THR A 13 8.05 -18.31 -1.81
C THR A 13 7.75 -17.29 -0.72
N TRP A 14 8.09 -17.59 0.54
CA TRP A 14 7.96 -16.62 1.62
C TRP A 14 8.90 -15.41 1.43
N GLU A 15 10.13 -15.64 1.00
CA GLU A 15 11.16 -14.61 0.77
C GLU A 15 10.77 -13.69 -0.39
N ASN A 16 10.33 -14.25 -1.52
CA ASN A 16 9.94 -13.53 -2.74
C ASN A 16 8.54 -13.96 -3.23
N PRO A 17 7.46 -13.59 -2.53
CA PRO A 17 6.10 -14.03 -2.87
C PRO A 17 5.66 -13.58 -4.27
N THR A 18 6.12 -12.41 -4.69
CA THR A 18 5.73 -11.79 -5.96
C THR A 18 6.37 -12.44 -7.19
N ASP A 19 7.28 -13.40 -7.00
CA ASP A 19 7.79 -14.24 -8.10
C ASP A 19 6.79 -15.33 -8.51
N SER A 20 5.82 -15.63 -7.63
CA SER A 20 4.85 -16.69 -7.83
C SER A 20 3.40 -16.21 -7.98
N ILE A 21 3.08 -15.01 -7.48
CA ILE A 21 1.74 -14.45 -7.46
C ILE A 21 1.82 -12.94 -7.66
N ASP A 22 1.05 -12.42 -8.62
CA ASP A 22 0.90 -10.98 -8.80
C ASP A 22 0.01 -10.36 -7.72
N ILE A 23 0.51 -9.29 -7.09
CA ILE A 23 -0.21 -8.55 -6.04
C ILE A 23 -0.51 -7.16 -6.58
N PHE A 24 -1.77 -6.72 -6.45
CA PHE A 24 -2.21 -5.40 -6.88
C PHE A 24 -2.80 -4.61 -5.70
N LEU A 25 -2.34 -3.38 -5.53
CA LEU A 25 -2.93 -2.38 -4.64
C LEU A 25 -3.91 -1.53 -5.44
N LYS A 26 -5.18 -1.49 -5.02
CA LYS A 26 -6.21 -0.63 -5.61
C LYS A 26 -6.55 0.50 -4.67
N VAL A 27 -6.25 1.73 -5.05
CA VAL A 27 -6.53 2.93 -4.25
C VAL A 27 -7.79 3.62 -4.78
N HIS A 28 -8.70 3.93 -3.87
CA HIS A 28 -9.90 4.74 -4.14
C HIS A 28 -9.85 5.98 -3.26
N PHE A 29 -10.09 7.15 -3.83
CA PHE A 29 -10.13 8.41 -3.08
C PHE A 29 -11.56 8.91 -2.95
N PHE A 30 -11.84 9.58 -1.83
CA PHE A 30 -13.05 10.37 -1.66
C PHE A 30 -12.73 11.83 -1.97
N ASN A 31 -12.98 12.23 -3.22
CA ASN A 31 -12.78 13.60 -3.67
C ASN A 31 -13.85 14.53 -3.08
N VAL A 32 -13.43 15.56 -2.35
CA VAL A 32 -14.31 16.57 -1.74
C VAL A 32 -14.82 17.52 -2.81
N THR A 33 -16.14 17.71 -2.87
CA THR A 33 -16.79 18.58 -3.88
C THR A 33 -17.24 19.93 -3.34
N ASN A 34 -17.31 20.12 -2.02
CA ASN A 34 -17.75 21.36 -1.37
C ASN A 34 -16.74 21.91 -0.33
N ALA A 35 -15.46 21.96 -0.68
CA ALA A 35 -14.39 22.36 0.25
C ALA A 35 -14.64 23.73 0.94
N GLU A 36 -15.12 24.74 0.20
CA GLU A 36 -15.44 26.06 0.77
C GLU A 36 -16.67 26.05 1.70
N GLY A 37 -17.60 25.12 1.48
CA GLY A 37 -18.76 24.96 2.36
C GLY A 37 -18.36 24.36 3.70
N ILE A 38 -17.45 23.39 3.67
CA ILE A 38 -16.94 22.73 4.89
C ILE A 38 -16.28 23.73 5.83
N THR A 39 -15.51 24.70 5.30
CA THR A 39 -14.89 25.74 6.13
C THR A 39 -15.90 26.68 6.77
N LYS A 40 -17.13 26.73 6.24
CA LYS A 40 -18.27 27.49 6.77
C LYS A 40 -19.19 26.64 7.68
N GLY A 41 -18.85 25.38 7.92
CA GLY A 41 -19.62 24.46 8.77
C GLY A 41 -20.62 23.57 8.03
N GLU A 42 -20.62 23.57 6.69
CA GLU A 42 -21.43 22.63 5.92
C GLU A 42 -20.94 21.19 6.07
N LYS A 43 -21.85 20.23 5.89
CA LYS A 43 -21.50 18.81 5.88
C LYS A 43 -20.63 18.50 4.64
N PRO A 44 -19.51 17.77 4.80
CA PRO A 44 -18.70 17.35 3.66
C PRO A 44 -19.49 16.51 2.65
N ALA A 45 -19.39 16.89 1.38
CA ALA A 45 -19.86 16.14 0.23
C ALA A 45 -18.64 15.58 -0.52
N VAL A 46 -18.66 14.27 -0.78
CA VAL A 46 -17.56 13.56 -1.43
C VAL A 46 -18.07 12.72 -2.59
N LYS A 47 -17.19 12.51 -3.57
CA LYS A 47 -17.38 11.58 -4.67
C LYS A 47 -16.20 10.61 -4.71
N GLU A 48 -16.49 9.32 -4.73
CA GLU A 48 -15.46 8.30 -4.91
C GLU A 48 -14.86 8.36 -6.32
N ILE A 49 -13.54 8.27 -6.41
CA ILE A 49 -12.77 8.21 -7.64
C ILE A 49 -11.74 7.07 -7.56
N GLY A 50 -11.55 6.34 -8.66
CA GLY A 50 -10.66 5.20 -8.73
C GLY A 50 -11.28 4.01 -9.49
N PRO A 51 -10.63 2.84 -9.48
CA PRO A 51 -9.36 2.58 -8.79
C PRO A 51 -8.14 3.22 -9.48
N TYR A 52 -7.13 3.59 -8.69
CA TYR A 52 -5.75 3.76 -9.12
C TYR A 52 -4.99 2.51 -8.70
N VAL A 53 -4.52 1.76 -9.69
CA VAL A 53 -3.97 0.41 -9.49
C VAL A 53 -2.45 0.45 -9.57
N TYR A 54 -1.81 -0.21 -8.60
CA TYR A 54 -0.37 -0.40 -8.57
C TYR A 54 -0.06 -1.90 -8.45
N SER A 55 0.85 -2.41 -9.28
CA SER A 55 1.44 -3.73 -9.07
C SER A 55 2.51 -3.63 -7.98
N GLU A 56 2.50 -4.61 -7.09
CA GLU A 56 3.41 -4.68 -5.96
C GLU A 56 4.50 -5.72 -6.21
N LYS A 57 5.77 -5.34 -6.04
CA LYS A 57 6.89 -6.28 -5.88
C LYS A 57 7.38 -6.26 -4.45
N ARG A 58 7.34 -7.42 -3.78
CA ARG A 58 7.66 -7.56 -2.35
C ARG A 58 8.71 -8.64 -2.14
N MET A 59 9.75 -8.28 -1.40
CA MET A 59 10.87 -9.18 -1.07
C MET A 59 11.32 -8.98 0.39
N LYS A 60 11.79 -10.06 1.01
CA LYS A 60 12.43 -10.01 2.33
C LYS A 60 13.94 -9.98 2.12
N ILE A 61 14.60 -9.07 2.82
CA ILE A 61 16.06 -8.87 2.72
C ILE A 61 16.69 -8.93 4.11
N GLY A 62 17.97 -9.32 4.16
CA GLY A 62 18.71 -9.48 5.42
C GLY A 62 18.03 -10.51 6.32
N VAL A 63 17.67 -11.66 5.75
CA VAL A 63 16.99 -12.73 6.48
C VAL A 63 18.01 -13.46 7.35
N GLU A 64 17.78 -13.43 8.66
CA GLU A 64 18.66 -14.00 9.68
C GLU A 64 17.84 -14.73 10.75
N ALA A 65 18.44 -15.69 11.44
CA ALA A 65 17.82 -16.30 12.62
C ALA A 65 17.67 -15.23 13.73
N GLY A 66 16.53 -15.23 14.42
CA GLY A 66 16.30 -14.35 15.55
C GLY A 66 16.98 -14.84 16.83
N GLU A 67 16.92 -14.03 17.88
CA GLU A 67 17.56 -14.30 19.18
C GLU A 67 16.86 -15.42 19.97
N LEU A 68 15.57 -15.63 19.70
CA LEU A 68 14.78 -16.70 20.29
C LEU A 68 14.72 -17.89 19.35
N SER A 69 14.64 -19.10 19.91
CA SER A 69 14.40 -20.31 19.12
C SER A 69 13.16 -20.16 18.24
N ASP A 70 13.24 -20.60 16.98
CA ASP A 70 12.14 -20.56 16.01
C ASP A 70 11.68 -19.15 15.58
N THR A 71 12.58 -18.17 15.62
CA THR A 71 12.33 -16.81 15.11
C THR A 71 13.23 -16.46 13.93
N ILE A 72 12.74 -15.59 13.03
CA ILE A 72 13.46 -15.08 11.87
C ILE A 72 13.36 -13.54 11.87
N LYS A 73 14.48 -12.86 11.73
CA LYS A 73 14.59 -11.40 11.53
C LYS A 73 14.77 -11.10 10.05
N TYR A 74 14.07 -10.08 9.55
CA TYR A 74 14.18 -9.63 8.17
C TYR A 74 13.70 -8.19 8.03
N ARG A 75 14.00 -7.56 6.88
CA ARG A 75 13.34 -6.31 6.46
C ARG A 75 12.53 -6.56 5.20
N GLN A 76 11.35 -5.95 5.10
CA GLN A 76 10.52 -6.05 3.90
C GLN A 76 10.75 -4.84 3.00
N LYS A 77 11.08 -5.11 1.73
CA LYS A 77 11.07 -4.10 0.67
C LYS A 77 9.81 -4.27 -0.17
N VAL A 78 9.13 -3.16 -0.43
CA VAL A 78 7.93 -3.08 -1.27
C VAL A 78 8.17 -2.03 -2.34
N TYR A 79 7.98 -2.41 -3.60
CA TYR A 79 8.00 -1.51 -4.75
C TYR A 79 6.61 -1.48 -5.36
N LEU A 80 6.13 -0.29 -5.69
CA LEU A 80 4.84 -0.07 -6.33
C LEU A 80 5.07 0.49 -7.72
N GLN A 81 4.50 -0.15 -8.74
CA GLN A 81 4.52 0.31 -10.12
C GLN A 81 3.10 0.63 -10.54
N PHE A 82 2.88 1.83 -11.09
CA PHE A 82 1.54 2.26 -11.51
C PHE A 82 1.10 1.52 -12.78
N GLU A 83 -0.12 0.96 -12.74
CA GLU A 83 -0.73 0.20 -13.83
C GLU A 83 -1.81 1.03 -14.51
N ARG A 84 -1.43 1.77 -15.55
CA ARG A 84 -2.34 2.70 -16.24
C ARG A 84 -3.55 2.00 -16.85
N GLU A 85 -3.37 0.81 -17.43
CA GLU A 85 -4.44 0.06 -18.10
C GLU A 85 -5.50 -0.48 -17.15
N MET A 86 -5.14 -0.70 -15.88
CA MET A 86 -6.06 -1.16 -14.84
C MET A 86 -6.68 -0.03 -14.03
N SER A 87 -6.28 1.23 -14.28
CA SER A 87 -6.67 2.40 -13.51
C SER A 87 -7.73 3.23 -14.22
N SER A 88 -8.70 3.76 -13.47
CA SER A 88 -9.74 4.66 -14.00
C SER A 88 -9.19 6.02 -14.44
N GLY A 89 -8.01 6.40 -13.94
CA GLY A 89 -7.46 7.75 -14.02
C GLY A 89 -5.93 7.76 -14.14
N SER A 90 -5.35 8.92 -14.42
CA SER A 90 -3.90 9.09 -14.48
C SER A 90 -3.31 9.15 -13.07
N ASN A 91 -2.04 8.80 -12.90
CA ASN A 91 -1.34 9.05 -11.61
C ASN A 91 -1.09 10.55 -11.34
N GLU A 92 -1.52 11.42 -12.25
CA GLU A 92 -1.45 12.88 -12.17
C GLU A 92 -2.83 13.53 -11.90
N ASP A 93 -3.88 12.73 -11.70
CA ASP A 93 -5.22 13.25 -11.44
C ASP A 93 -5.25 14.08 -10.15
N LEU A 94 -5.95 15.21 -10.19
CA LEU A 94 -6.11 16.09 -9.05
C LEU A 94 -7.23 15.59 -8.12
N VAL A 95 -6.91 15.44 -6.85
CA VAL A 95 -7.84 15.02 -5.81
C VAL A 95 -7.87 16.07 -4.70
N THR A 96 -9.05 16.55 -4.35
CA THR A 96 -9.24 17.42 -3.18
C THR A 96 -9.58 16.56 -1.97
N PHE A 97 -8.75 16.60 -0.95
CA PHE A 97 -8.96 15.91 0.33
C PHE A 97 -8.38 16.74 1.48
N ILE A 98 -8.53 16.25 2.71
CA ILE A 98 -8.08 16.95 3.91
C ILE A 98 -6.57 17.19 3.90
N ASN A 99 -6.13 18.37 4.37
CA ASN A 99 -4.71 18.67 4.57
C ASN A 99 -4.20 17.89 5.81
N VAL A 100 -3.75 16.65 5.58
CA VAL A 100 -3.30 15.74 6.65
C VAL A 100 -2.16 16.34 7.49
N PRO A 101 -1.07 16.91 6.91
CA PRO A 101 0.00 17.50 7.71
C PRO A 101 -0.45 18.63 8.65
N PHE A 102 -1.40 19.46 8.21
CA PHE A 102 -1.95 20.53 9.04
C PHE A 102 -2.73 19.98 10.24
N VAL A 103 -3.53 18.94 10.04
CA VAL A 103 -4.35 18.33 11.10
C VAL A 103 -3.47 17.67 12.15
N VAL A 104 -2.45 16.91 11.75
CA VAL A 104 -1.57 16.17 12.68
C VAL A 104 -0.76 17.12 13.58
N ARG A 105 -0.41 18.32 13.10
CA ARG A 105 0.38 19.30 13.86
C ARG A 105 -0.34 19.89 15.08
N ASN A 106 -1.67 19.89 15.08
CA ASN A 106 -2.49 20.50 16.15
C ASN A 106 -3.09 19.47 17.13
N THR A 107 -2.51 18.27 17.19
CA THR A 107 -2.80 17.20 18.16
C THR A 107 -1.53 16.85 18.92
#